data_AF-A0A160TGT9-F1
#
_entry.id   AF-A0A160TGT9-F1
#
_cell.length_a   1.000
_cell.length_b   1.000
_cell.length_c   1.000
_cell.angle_alpha   90.00
_cell.angle_beta   90.00
_cell.angle_gamma   90.00
#
_symmetry.space_group_name_H-M   'P 1'
#
loop_
_entity.id
_entity.type
_entity.pdbx_description
1 polymer ?
#
loop_
_entity_poly.entity_id
_entity_poly.type
_entity_poly.pdbx_seq_one_letter_code
_entity_poly.pdbx_strand_id
1 'polypeptide(L)'
;MASFITCRYVARVAAALAVVTAGTAVAEIITISGRFPARNREASYLQRLAIDQFRGRDGAQLANAIGNALAEARNGSGPHFMLLGDPGARADGVLSGSATSDWEEHRVQLTRNRCVERAEPEPGKKGDGKCTRHEDVPVPCMERTTSLTASLRIVRTRDGAIVYSATKPRSETISWCPGESPSRSAEATIASMIDDIAGETRGDIAPKGETYKVRYREDRTGLSKPLAEQFKAVLRQTKIDSPGACAGWASIDREQPGQHAILFNMGLCAEERGDYPGAIDLYRQAGAAKHGDDVKVAIGRAQSLIAGAEDEARFRRR
;
A
#
# COMPACT_ATOMS: atom_id res chain seq x y z
N MET A 1 -6.50 31.11 74.19
CA MET A 1 -7.38 30.56 73.12
C MET A 1 -6.68 30.77 71.80
N ALA A 2 -6.34 29.67 71.09
CA ALA A 2 -5.75 29.63 69.74
C ALA A 2 -4.38 30.36 69.60
N SER A 3 -3.39 29.96 68.82
CA SER A 3 -3.14 28.84 67.92
C SER A 3 -1.65 28.98 67.53
N PHE A 4 -0.93 27.85 67.41
CA PHE A 4 0.20 27.51 66.52
C PHE A 4 1.34 28.55 66.30
N ILE A 5 2.62 28.19 66.17
CA ILE A 5 3.18 27.45 65.02
C ILE A 5 4.61 27.00 65.40
N THR A 6 4.87 25.70 65.25
CA THR A 6 6.18 25.08 65.28
C THR A 6 6.74 24.93 63.85
N CYS A 7 8.01 25.30 63.73
CA CYS A 7 9.10 24.59 63.05
C CYS A 7 9.09 24.32 61.51
N ARG A 8 10.25 24.69 60.93
CA ARG A 8 11.05 23.98 59.91
C ARG A 8 10.86 24.27 58.42
N TYR A 9 11.81 25.07 57.92
CA TYR A 9 12.65 24.85 56.73
C TYR A 9 12.22 23.71 55.79
N VAL A 10 11.77 24.09 54.59
CA VAL A 10 11.86 23.26 53.39
C VAL A 10 12.43 24.11 52.26
N ALA A 11 13.56 23.64 51.72
CA ALA A 11 14.31 24.24 50.65
C ALA A 11 13.51 24.26 49.33
N ARG A 12 13.59 25.38 48.62
CA ARG A 12 13.06 25.55 47.26
C ARG A 12 13.98 24.87 46.26
N VAL A 13 13.55 23.76 45.67
CA VAL A 13 14.15 23.21 44.45
C VAL A 13 13.22 23.57 43.29
N ALA A 14 13.63 24.55 42.49
CA ALA A 14 12.98 24.87 41.22
C ALA A 14 13.45 23.84 40.18
N ALA A 15 12.61 22.85 39.88
CA ALA A 15 12.82 21.94 38.75
C ALA A 15 12.34 22.63 37.47
N ALA A 16 13.28 23.12 36.66
CA ALA A 16 13.00 23.61 35.32
C ALA A 16 12.66 22.44 34.38
N LEU A 17 11.49 22.50 33.77
CA LEU A 17 11.03 21.62 32.69
C LEU A 17 12.02 21.65 31.52
N ALA A 18 12.56 20.49 31.15
CA ALA A 18 13.07 20.23 29.81
C ALA A 18 12.11 19.24 29.14
N VAL A 19 11.02 19.77 28.57
CA VAL A 19 10.20 19.00 27.62
C VAL A 19 11.01 18.89 26.35
N VAL A 20 11.73 17.79 26.19
CA VAL A 20 12.30 17.39 24.90
C VAL A 20 11.12 16.96 24.04
N THR A 21 10.56 17.89 23.27
CA THR A 21 9.71 17.50 22.13
C THR A 21 10.61 16.83 21.12
N ALA A 22 10.64 15.50 21.15
CA ALA A 22 11.10 14.71 20.03
C ALA A 22 10.18 15.03 18.86
N GLY A 23 10.57 16.03 18.05
CA GLY A 23 9.93 16.33 16.79
C GLY A 23 10.04 15.07 15.94
N THR A 24 8.94 14.34 15.81
CA THR A 24 8.84 13.32 14.77
C THR A 24 9.18 14.03 13.47
N ALA A 25 10.16 13.50 12.74
CA ALA A 25 10.51 13.99 11.43
C ALA A 25 9.34 13.69 10.50
N VAL A 26 8.30 14.55 10.55
CA VAL A 26 7.22 14.54 9.57
C VAL A 26 7.89 15.01 8.29
N ALA A 27 8.15 14.05 7.40
CA ALA A 27 8.51 14.35 6.02
C ALA A 27 7.45 15.29 5.44
N GLU A 28 7.86 16.24 4.61
CA GLU A 28 6.99 17.23 4.01
C GLU A 28 6.17 16.52 2.92
N ILE A 29 4.97 16.07 3.29
CA ILE A 29 4.09 15.22 2.48
C ILE A 29 2.81 15.97 2.11
N ILE A 30 2.34 15.76 0.88
CA ILE A 30 0.99 16.07 0.46
C ILE A 30 0.15 14.80 0.49
N THR A 31 -1.09 14.91 0.93
CA THR A 31 -2.06 13.80 0.89
C THR A 31 -3.03 14.05 -0.25
N ILE A 32 -3.05 13.15 -1.23
CA ILE A 32 -3.91 13.27 -2.40
C ILE A 32 -4.91 12.12 -2.36
N SER A 33 -6.18 12.43 -2.63
CA SER A 33 -7.22 11.42 -2.78
C SER A 33 -7.70 11.42 -4.22
N GLY A 34 -7.72 10.24 -4.82
CA GLY A 34 -8.06 10.09 -6.22
C GLY A 34 -8.78 8.77 -6.49
N ARG A 35 -9.51 8.73 -7.60
CA ARG A 35 -10.09 7.49 -8.10
C ARG A 35 -9.29 7.01 -9.29
N PHE A 36 -8.86 5.77 -9.25
CA PHE A 36 -8.11 5.11 -10.30
C PHE A 36 -9.03 4.13 -11.04
N PRO A 37 -8.87 4.02 -12.37
CA PRO A 37 -9.63 3.07 -13.16
C PRO A 37 -9.23 1.65 -12.80
N ALA A 38 -10.08 0.69 -13.16
CA ALA A 38 -9.69 -0.71 -13.19
C ALA A 38 -8.56 -0.92 -14.21
N ARG A 39 -7.67 -1.89 -13.97
CA ARG A 39 -6.61 -2.21 -14.95
C ARG A 39 -7.20 -2.70 -16.27
N ASN A 40 -8.31 -3.41 -16.21
CA ASN A 40 -9.13 -3.81 -17.35
C ASN A 40 -10.43 -2.99 -17.36
N ARG A 41 -10.41 -1.87 -18.10
CA ARG A 41 -11.54 -0.94 -18.19
C ARG A 41 -12.78 -1.58 -18.81
N GLU A 42 -12.62 -2.41 -19.83
CA GLU A 42 -13.74 -3.09 -20.50
C GLU A 42 -14.55 -3.98 -19.55
N ALA A 43 -13.87 -4.75 -18.71
CA ALA A 43 -14.52 -5.57 -17.68
C ALA A 43 -15.22 -4.70 -16.62
N SER A 44 -14.62 -3.58 -16.22
CA SER A 44 -15.23 -2.61 -15.28
C SER A 44 -16.50 -1.96 -15.78
N TYR A 45 -16.75 -2.00 -17.09
CA TYR A 45 -17.95 -1.41 -17.66
C TYR A 45 -19.18 -2.30 -17.51
N LEU A 46 -19.03 -3.56 -17.13
CA LEU A 46 -20.16 -4.43 -16.77
C LEU A 46 -20.88 -3.85 -15.53
N GLN A 47 -22.20 -3.98 -15.46
CA GLN A 47 -22.97 -3.53 -14.30
C GLN A 47 -23.42 -4.73 -13.47
N ARG A 48 -23.99 -5.73 -14.14
CA ARG A 48 -24.50 -6.95 -13.52
C ARG A 48 -23.54 -8.09 -13.82
N LEU A 49 -22.87 -8.58 -12.79
CA LEU A 49 -21.88 -9.63 -12.92
C LEU A 49 -22.39 -10.88 -12.19
N ALA A 50 -22.53 -11.98 -12.92
CA ALA A 50 -22.73 -13.29 -12.32
C ALA A 50 -21.37 -13.92 -12.01
N ILE A 51 -21.28 -14.59 -10.87
CA ILE A 51 -20.13 -15.43 -10.52
C ILE A 51 -20.58 -16.88 -10.69
N ASP A 52 -20.02 -17.53 -11.70
CA ASP A 52 -20.30 -18.93 -12.00
C ASP A 52 -19.43 -19.86 -11.15
N GLN A 53 -19.61 -21.17 -11.33
CA GLN A 53 -18.83 -22.18 -10.65
C GLN A 53 -17.36 -22.16 -11.07
N PHE A 54 -16.49 -22.25 -10.07
CA PHE A 54 -15.05 -22.37 -10.27
C PHE A 54 -14.64 -23.82 -10.07
N ARG A 55 -13.87 -24.35 -11.01
CA ARG A 55 -13.37 -25.74 -10.97
C ARG A 55 -12.12 -25.87 -10.09
N GLY A 56 -11.74 -27.11 -9.77
CA GLY A 56 -10.55 -27.42 -8.98
C GLY A 56 -10.80 -27.44 -7.48
N ARG A 57 -9.82 -27.93 -6.72
CA ARG A 57 -9.90 -28.16 -5.26
C ARG A 57 -10.32 -26.92 -4.49
N ASP A 58 -9.79 -25.76 -4.89
CA ASP A 58 -9.98 -24.49 -4.18
C ASP A 58 -10.93 -23.54 -4.92
N GLY A 59 -11.59 -24.03 -5.99
CA GLY A 59 -12.42 -23.23 -6.87
C GLY A 59 -13.55 -22.52 -6.14
N ALA A 60 -14.33 -23.26 -5.34
CA ALA A 60 -15.44 -22.70 -4.58
C ALA A 60 -15.01 -21.62 -3.57
N GLN A 61 -13.87 -21.83 -2.89
CA GLN A 61 -13.33 -20.85 -1.96
C GLN A 61 -12.89 -19.59 -2.70
N LEU A 62 -12.24 -19.73 -3.86
CA LEU A 62 -11.86 -18.58 -4.69
C LEU A 62 -13.08 -17.81 -5.22
N ALA A 63 -14.12 -18.49 -5.70
CA ALA A 63 -15.34 -17.84 -6.16
C ALA A 63 -15.97 -16.97 -5.06
N ASN A 64 -16.06 -17.51 -3.84
CA ASN A 64 -16.59 -16.78 -2.68
C ASN A 64 -15.71 -15.58 -2.30
N ALA A 65 -14.38 -15.76 -2.26
CA ALA A 65 -13.46 -14.68 -1.95
C ALA A 65 -13.54 -13.54 -2.98
N ILE A 66 -13.61 -13.87 -4.28
CA ILE A 66 -13.82 -12.86 -5.33
C ILE A 66 -15.18 -12.18 -5.17
N GLY A 67 -16.26 -12.93 -4.90
CA GLY A 67 -17.58 -12.36 -4.65
C GLY A 67 -17.57 -11.34 -3.53
N ASN A 68 -16.93 -11.66 -2.41
CA ASN A 68 -16.78 -10.74 -1.28
C ASN A 68 -15.97 -9.49 -1.67
N ALA A 69 -14.81 -9.66 -2.33
CA ALA A 69 -13.97 -8.55 -2.76
C ALA A 69 -14.68 -7.61 -3.75
N LEU A 70 -15.48 -8.16 -4.67
CA LEU A 70 -16.28 -7.38 -5.63
C LEU A 70 -17.49 -6.73 -4.99
N ALA A 71 -18.10 -7.35 -3.97
CA ALA A 71 -19.20 -6.76 -3.21
C ALA A 71 -18.78 -5.50 -2.46
N GLU A 72 -17.49 -5.37 -2.12
CA GLU A 72 -16.89 -4.17 -1.52
C GLU A 72 -16.48 -3.09 -2.54
N ALA A 73 -16.50 -3.41 -3.84
CA ALA A 73 -16.19 -2.43 -4.86
C ALA A 73 -17.24 -1.31 -4.88
N ARG A 74 -16.77 -0.06 -4.90
CA ARG A 74 -17.62 1.14 -4.92
C ARG A 74 -17.19 2.05 -6.05
N ASN A 75 -18.14 2.65 -6.75
CA ASN A 75 -17.95 3.81 -7.62
C ASN A 75 -18.58 5.04 -6.94
N GLY A 76 -18.55 6.20 -7.59
CA GLY A 76 -19.16 7.43 -7.06
C GLY A 76 -20.68 7.41 -6.89
N SER A 77 -21.38 6.36 -7.37
CA SER A 77 -22.83 6.19 -7.27
C SER A 77 -23.26 5.07 -6.31
N GLY A 78 -22.32 4.34 -5.69
CA GLY A 78 -22.62 3.21 -4.80
C GLY A 78 -21.82 1.96 -5.14
N PRO A 79 -22.38 0.74 -4.95
CA PRO A 79 -21.76 -0.51 -5.37
C PRO A 79 -21.37 -0.47 -6.85
N HIS A 80 -20.16 -0.92 -7.18
CA HIS A 80 -19.68 -0.87 -8.57
C HIS A 80 -20.37 -1.92 -9.44
N PHE A 81 -20.52 -3.15 -8.92
CA PHE A 81 -21.26 -4.23 -9.56
C PHE A 81 -22.52 -4.58 -8.76
N MET A 82 -23.58 -4.93 -9.48
CA MET A 82 -24.66 -5.74 -8.96
C MET A 82 -24.28 -7.21 -9.14
N LEU A 83 -23.90 -7.87 -8.04
CA LEU A 83 -23.54 -9.28 -8.07
C LEU A 83 -24.80 -10.15 -8.08
N LEU A 84 -24.81 -11.14 -8.97
CA LEU A 84 -25.93 -12.08 -9.12
C LEU A 84 -25.46 -13.47 -8.70
N GLY A 85 -26.21 -14.08 -7.76
CA GLY A 85 -25.96 -15.44 -7.27
C GLY A 85 -26.56 -16.55 -8.14
N ASP A 86 -27.35 -16.19 -9.16
CA ASP A 86 -27.95 -17.12 -10.12
C ASP A 86 -27.40 -16.84 -11.54
N PRO A 87 -26.66 -17.78 -12.17
CA PRO A 87 -26.20 -17.65 -13.55
C PRO A 87 -27.34 -17.53 -14.58
N GLY A 88 -28.57 -17.96 -14.24
CA GLY A 88 -29.77 -17.80 -15.06
C GLY A 88 -30.38 -16.39 -15.01
N ALA A 89 -29.94 -15.55 -14.07
CA ALA A 89 -30.32 -14.15 -14.05
C ALA A 89 -29.70 -13.43 -15.25
N ARG A 90 -30.37 -12.38 -15.75
CA ARG A 90 -29.84 -11.56 -16.85
C ARG A 90 -28.57 -10.85 -16.35
N ALA A 91 -27.41 -11.44 -16.55
CA ALA A 91 -26.11 -10.83 -16.26
C ALA A 91 -25.54 -10.16 -17.52
N ASP A 92 -24.78 -9.09 -17.36
CA ASP A 92 -24.07 -8.45 -18.48
C ASP A 92 -22.76 -9.19 -18.79
N GLY A 93 -22.20 -9.85 -17.78
CA GLY A 93 -21.11 -10.79 -17.94
C GLY A 93 -21.09 -11.85 -16.85
N VAL A 94 -20.36 -12.92 -17.14
CA VAL A 94 -20.21 -14.09 -16.27
C VAL A 94 -18.73 -14.28 -15.98
N LEU A 95 -18.35 -14.24 -14.70
CA LEU A 95 -17.02 -14.56 -14.21
C LEU A 95 -16.96 -16.06 -13.87
N SER A 96 -16.03 -16.78 -14.49
CA SER A 96 -15.77 -18.20 -14.24
C SER A 96 -14.27 -18.47 -14.13
N GLY A 97 -13.91 -19.65 -13.63
CA GLY A 97 -12.49 -19.97 -13.48
C GLY A 97 -12.19 -21.35 -12.89
N SER A 98 -10.95 -21.49 -12.46
CA SER A 98 -10.47 -22.65 -11.71
C SER A 98 -9.40 -22.26 -10.71
N ALA A 99 -9.30 -22.98 -9.59
CA ALA A 99 -8.21 -22.83 -8.63
C ALA A 99 -7.73 -24.20 -8.15
N THR A 100 -6.42 -24.39 -8.18
CA THR A 100 -5.76 -25.61 -7.74
C THR A 100 -4.53 -25.27 -6.92
N SER A 101 -4.52 -25.71 -5.68
CA SER A 101 -3.37 -25.66 -4.79
C SER A 101 -2.68 -27.00 -4.68
N ASP A 102 -1.39 -26.93 -4.38
CA ASP A 102 -0.57 -28.07 -3.98
C ASP A 102 0.46 -27.63 -2.94
N TRP A 103 0.96 -28.55 -2.14
CA TRP A 103 2.06 -28.26 -1.22
C TRP A 103 2.96 -29.47 -1.07
N GLU A 104 4.25 -29.20 -0.94
CA GLU A 104 5.29 -30.21 -0.76
C GLU A 104 6.19 -29.83 0.42
N GLU A 105 6.59 -30.84 1.19
CA GLU A 105 7.51 -30.71 2.32
C GLU A 105 8.76 -31.55 2.07
N HIS A 106 9.92 -30.95 2.30
CA HIS A 106 11.20 -31.64 2.17
C HIS A 106 12.20 -31.19 3.25
N ARG A 107 13.22 -32.01 3.49
CA ARG A 107 14.31 -31.68 4.42
C ARG A 107 15.35 -30.82 3.71
N VAL A 108 15.78 -29.75 4.38
CA VAL A 108 16.83 -28.84 3.90
C VAL A 108 17.87 -28.61 5.01
N GLN A 109 19.12 -28.36 4.64
CA GLN A 109 20.16 -27.95 5.59
C GLN A 109 20.21 -26.43 5.64
N LEU A 110 19.86 -25.84 6.78
CA LEU A 110 19.93 -24.39 6.98
C LEU A 110 20.99 -24.07 8.03
N THR A 111 21.80 -23.05 7.75
CA THR A 111 22.76 -22.52 8.70
C THR A 111 22.03 -21.76 9.79
N ARG A 112 22.20 -22.19 11.06
CA ARG A 112 21.59 -21.53 12.22
C ARG A 112 22.66 -21.25 13.26
N ASN A 113 22.59 -20.04 13.82
CA ASN A 113 23.42 -19.67 14.96
C ASN A 113 22.96 -20.45 16.21
N ARG A 114 23.82 -21.31 16.73
CA ARG A 114 23.52 -22.15 17.90
C ARG A 114 24.62 -22.01 18.94
N CYS A 115 24.23 -22.15 20.20
CA CYS A 115 25.16 -22.29 21.30
C CYS A 115 25.89 -23.64 21.19
N VAL A 116 27.21 -23.60 21.01
CA VAL A 116 28.06 -24.79 20.91
C VAL A 116 28.77 -25.10 22.23
N GLU A 117 28.97 -24.10 23.09
CA GLU A 117 29.57 -24.28 24.41
C GLU A 117 28.79 -23.53 25.49
N ARG A 118 28.59 -24.19 26.63
CA ARG A 118 27.93 -23.64 27.82
C ARG A 118 28.85 -23.73 29.04
N ALA A 119 28.83 -22.71 29.88
CA ALA A 119 29.48 -22.73 31.19
C ALA A 119 28.72 -23.64 32.16
N GLU A 120 29.39 -24.14 33.20
CA GLU A 120 28.72 -24.91 34.26
C GLU A 120 27.63 -24.06 34.95
N PRO A 121 26.48 -24.66 35.31
CA PRO A 121 25.43 -23.97 36.04
C PRO A 121 25.92 -23.55 37.43
N GLU A 122 25.55 -22.34 37.86
CA GLU A 122 25.91 -21.84 39.20
C GLU A 122 25.36 -22.78 40.30
N PRO A 123 26.13 -23.04 41.38
CA PRO A 123 25.69 -23.89 42.49
C PRO A 123 24.35 -23.43 43.04
N GLY A 124 23.35 -24.31 43.03
CA GLY A 124 22.00 -24.05 43.53
C GLY A 124 20.98 -23.55 42.50
N LYS A 125 21.35 -23.35 41.23
CA LYS A 125 20.40 -23.03 40.15
C LYS A 125 20.14 -24.23 39.23
N LYS A 126 18.87 -24.50 38.90
CA LYS A 126 18.48 -25.49 37.88
C LYS A 126 18.52 -24.85 36.49
N GLY A 127 19.31 -25.42 35.56
CA GLY A 127 19.34 -25.01 34.16
C GLY A 127 20.64 -25.38 33.45
N ASP A 128 20.70 -25.13 32.14
CA ASP A 128 21.74 -25.65 31.24
C ASP A 128 23.05 -24.82 31.25
N GLY A 129 23.21 -23.89 32.20
CA GLY A 129 24.34 -22.97 32.27
C GLY A 129 24.33 -21.88 31.18
N LYS A 130 25.14 -20.83 31.36
CA LYS A 130 25.20 -19.70 30.41
C LYS A 130 25.93 -20.10 29.13
N CYS A 131 25.37 -19.80 27.96
CA CYS A 131 26.09 -20.00 26.70
C CYS A 131 27.33 -19.10 26.62
N THR A 132 28.49 -19.70 26.35
CA THR A 132 29.78 -19.01 26.24
C THR A 132 30.22 -18.81 24.80
N ARG A 133 29.78 -19.67 23.89
CA ARG A 133 30.17 -19.61 22.47
C ARG A 133 29.02 -20.00 21.55
N HIS A 134 28.80 -19.16 20.54
CA HIS A 134 27.85 -19.42 19.46
C HIS A 134 28.60 -19.66 18.16
N GLU A 135 28.13 -20.62 17.37
CA GLU A 135 28.61 -20.87 16.02
C GLU A 135 27.44 -21.06 15.06
N ASP A 136 27.71 -20.79 13.79
CA ASP A 136 26.80 -21.07 12.69
C ASP A 136 26.95 -22.53 12.28
N VAL A 137 26.00 -23.36 12.71
CA VAL A 137 26.01 -24.81 12.46
C VAL A 137 24.93 -25.17 11.44
N PRO A 138 25.18 -26.13 10.54
CA PRO A 138 24.15 -26.66 9.66
C PRO A 138 23.14 -27.46 10.48
N VAL A 139 21.87 -27.09 10.39
CA VAL A 139 20.77 -27.76 11.09
C VAL A 139 19.80 -28.35 10.05
N PRO A 140 19.40 -29.63 10.19
CA PRO A 140 18.38 -30.22 9.33
C PRO A 140 17.01 -29.62 9.68
N CYS A 141 16.50 -28.76 8.81
CA CYS A 141 15.20 -28.12 8.95
C CYS A 141 14.21 -28.70 7.94
N MET A 142 12.92 -28.45 8.17
CA MET A 142 11.88 -28.73 7.19
C MET A 142 11.60 -27.46 6.40
N GLU A 143 11.35 -27.63 5.11
CA GLU A 143 10.89 -26.58 4.22
C GLU A 143 9.61 -27.04 3.55
N ARG A 144 8.59 -26.17 3.55
CA ARG A 144 7.35 -26.36 2.81
C ARG A 144 7.23 -25.30 1.75
N THR A 145 6.97 -25.73 0.52
CA THR A 145 6.52 -24.86 -0.56
C THR A 145 5.04 -25.12 -0.82
N THR A 146 4.22 -24.10 -0.62
CA THR A 146 2.80 -24.10 -0.97
C THR A 146 2.63 -23.32 -2.27
N SER A 147 1.86 -23.86 -3.21
CA SER A 147 1.56 -23.21 -4.48
C SER A 147 0.05 -23.17 -4.74
N LEU A 148 -0.40 -22.14 -5.45
CA LEU A 148 -1.77 -21.98 -5.91
C LEU A 148 -1.76 -21.38 -7.31
N THR A 149 -2.50 -21.99 -8.24
CA THR A 149 -2.73 -21.41 -9.57
C THR A 149 -4.22 -21.18 -9.77
N ALA A 150 -4.59 -19.93 -10.05
CA ALA A 150 -5.95 -19.56 -10.43
C ALA A 150 -6.01 -19.13 -11.90
N SER A 151 -7.02 -19.60 -12.64
CA SER A 151 -7.34 -19.10 -13.99
C SER A 151 -8.73 -18.50 -13.98
N LEU A 152 -8.85 -17.28 -14.51
CA LEU A 152 -10.05 -16.45 -14.44
C LEU A 152 -10.45 -15.98 -15.83
N ARG A 153 -11.76 -15.90 -16.10
CA ARG A 153 -12.30 -15.36 -17.34
C ARG A 153 -13.65 -14.68 -17.12
N ILE A 154 -13.86 -13.53 -17.75
CA ILE A 154 -15.18 -12.89 -17.87
C ILE A 154 -15.62 -12.91 -19.32
N VAL A 155 -16.80 -13.49 -19.56
CA VAL A 155 -17.49 -13.48 -20.86
C VAL A 155 -18.65 -12.51 -20.79
N ARG A 156 -18.74 -11.58 -21.73
CA ARG A 156 -19.85 -10.63 -21.84
C ARG A 156 -21.04 -11.29 -22.54
N THR A 157 -22.20 -11.25 -21.92
CA THR A 157 -23.39 -11.99 -22.36
C THR A 157 -23.95 -11.51 -23.70
N ARG A 158 -23.85 -10.19 -23.99
CA ARG A 158 -24.48 -9.60 -25.19
C ARG A 158 -23.91 -10.09 -26.52
N ASP A 159 -22.62 -10.44 -26.54
CA ASP A 159 -21.88 -10.76 -27.77
C ASP A 159 -20.87 -11.91 -27.60
N GLY A 160 -20.79 -12.53 -26.42
CA GLY A 160 -19.88 -13.63 -26.12
C GLY A 160 -18.41 -13.22 -26.05
N ALA A 161 -18.09 -11.92 -26.07
CA ALA A 161 -16.70 -11.47 -26.05
C ALA A 161 -16.04 -11.75 -24.69
N ILE A 162 -14.79 -12.22 -24.71
CA ILE A 162 -13.96 -12.32 -23.51
C ILE A 162 -13.43 -10.93 -23.19
N VAL A 163 -13.91 -10.32 -22.11
CA VAL A 163 -13.51 -8.96 -21.70
C VAL A 163 -12.42 -8.98 -20.63
N TYR A 164 -12.22 -10.10 -19.95
CA TYR A 164 -11.12 -10.30 -19.00
C TYR A 164 -10.66 -11.76 -19.03
N SER A 165 -9.35 -11.97 -18.97
CA SER A 165 -8.73 -13.28 -18.84
C SER A 165 -7.40 -13.11 -18.10
N ALA A 166 -7.16 -13.92 -17.06
CA ALA A 166 -5.92 -13.87 -16.31
C ALA A 166 -5.59 -15.23 -15.70
N THR A 167 -4.28 -15.52 -15.59
CA THR A 167 -3.77 -16.62 -14.78
C THR A 167 -2.91 -16.01 -13.67
N LYS A 168 -3.19 -16.40 -12.43
CA LYS A 168 -2.60 -15.80 -11.22
C LYS A 168 -1.93 -16.91 -10.39
N PRO A 169 -0.63 -17.13 -10.58
CA PRO A 169 0.14 -18.04 -9.73
C PRO A 169 0.50 -17.36 -8.40
N ARG A 170 0.58 -18.17 -7.34
CA ARG A 170 1.13 -17.83 -6.04
C ARG A 170 2.01 -18.98 -5.57
N SER A 171 3.09 -18.64 -4.89
CA SER A 171 3.99 -19.60 -4.27
C SER A 171 4.55 -18.97 -3.01
N GLU A 172 4.63 -19.77 -1.96
CA GLU A 172 5.24 -19.35 -0.71
C GLU A 172 6.02 -20.51 -0.11
N THR A 173 7.22 -20.20 0.36
CA THR A 173 8.09 -21.14 1.03
C THR A 173 8.31 -20.71 2.47
N ILE A 174 8.05 -21.63 3.40
CA ILE A 174 8.36 -21.45 4.81
C ILE A 174 9.28 -22.57 5.27
N SER A 175 10.15 -22.27 6.23
CA SER A 175 11.01 -23.28 6.85
C SER A 175 10.95 -23.19 8.37
N TRP A 176 11.09 -24.33 9.03
CA TRP A 176 11.14 -24.43 10.48
C TRP A 176 12.15 -25.51 10.88
N CYS A 177 12.93 -25.20 11.91
CA CYS A 177 13.99 -26.08 12.40
C CYS A 177 13.53 -26.88 13.64
N PRO A 178 14.30 -27.88 14.10
CA PRO A 178 13.94 -28.66 15.27
C PRO A 178 13.70 -27.76 16.50
N GLY A 179 12.56 -27.99 17.16
CA GLY A 179 12.09 -27.17 18.28
C GLY A 179 11.24 -25.96 17.87
N GLU A 180 11.14 -25.64 16.58
CA GLU A 180 10.22 -24.64 16.03
C GLU A 180 8.97 -25.32 15.47
N SER A 181 7.89 -24.55 15.34
CA SER A 181 6.67 -24.94 14.61
C SER A 181 6.54 -24.07 13.36
N PRO A 182 5.90 -24.57 12.29
CA PRO A 182 5.63 -23.76 11.11
C PRO A 182 4.81 -22.52 11.50
N SER A 183 5.11 -21.38 10.88
CA SER A 183 4.44 -20.09 11.16
C SER A 183 2.95 -20.10 10.85
N ARG A 184 2.52 -20.95 9.90
CA ARG A 184 1.12 -21.17 9.51
C ARG A 184 0.95 -22.56 8.92
N SER A 185 -0.30 -23.06 8.83
CA SER A 185 -0.62 -24.31 8.14
C SER A 185 -0.62 -24.12 6.61
N ALA A 186 -0.62 -25.21 5.85
CA ALA A 186 -0.75 -25.15 4.39
C ALA A 186 -2.10 -24.53 3.99
N GLU A 187 -3.18 -24.91 4.68
CA GLU A 187 -4.55 -24.41 4.45
C GLU A 187 -4.66 -22.91 4.74
N ALA A 188 -4.06 -22.43 5.84
CA ALA A 188 -4.02 -21.00 6.15
C ALA A 188 -3.21 -20.21 5.12
N THR A 189 -2.15 -20.83 4.57
CA THR A 189 -1.36 -20.24 3.48
C THR A 189 -2.18 -20.15 2.19
N ILE A 190 -2.87 -21.23 1.81
CA ILE A 190 -3.75 -21.28 0.63
C ILE A 190 -4.89 -20.25 0.76
N ALA A 191 -5.54 -20.16 1.92
CA ALA A 191 -6.58 -19.15 2.16
C ALA A 191 -6.06 -17.72 1.96
N SER A 192 -4.87 -17.41 2.50
CA SER A 192 -4.20 -16.12 2.27
C SER A 192 -3.92 -15.86 0.78
N MET A 193 -3.44 -16.86 0.05
CA MET A 193 -3.19 -16.73 -1.39
C MET A 193 -4.49 -16.49 -2.19
N ILE A 194 -5.59 -17.11 -1.77
CA ILE A 194 -6.92 -16.91 -2.36
C ILE A 194 -7.40 -15.47 -2.13
N ASP A 195 -7.27 -14.96 -0.92
CA ASP A 195 -7.66 -13.59 -0.58
C ASP A 195 -6.82 -12.57 -1.38
N ASP A 196 -5.52 -12.80 -1.52
CA ASP A 196 -4.64 -11.98 -2.36
C ASP A 196 -5.08 -11.98 -3.83
N ILE A 197 -5.43 -13.14 -4.38
CA ILE A 197 -5.94 -13.26 -5.75
C ILE A 197 -7.29 -12.55 -5.89
N ALA A 198 -8.18 -12.66 -4.91
CA ALA A 198 -9.47 -11.98 -4.92
C ALA A 198 -9.31 -10.45 -4.90
N GLY A 199 -8.44 -9.93 -4.03
CA GLY A 199 -8.10 -8.51 -3.97
C GLY A 199 -7.46 -8.00 -5.26
N GLU A 200 -6.53 -8.76 -5.86
CA GLU A 200 -5.94 -8.43 -7.15
C GLU A 200 -6.98 -8.44 -8.27
N THR A 201 -7.87 -9.44 -8.30
CA THR A 201 -8.95 -9.55 -9.29
C THR A 201 -9.90 -8.36 -9.19
N ARG A 202 -10.28 -7.94 -7.97
CA ARG A 202 -11.04 -6.71 -7.76
C ARG A 202 -10.31 -5.50 -8.35
N GLY A 203 -9.01 -5.34 -8.11
CA GLY A 203 -8.22 -4.24 -8.68
C GLY A 203 -8.08 -4.31 -10.21
N ASP A 204 -8.16 -5.50 -10.78
CA ASP A 204 -8.12 -5.68 -12.23
C ASP A 204 -9.41 -5.20 -12.90
N ILE A 205 -10.58 -5.45 -12.30
CA ILE A 205 -11.88 -5.24 -12.96
C ILE A 205 -12.76 -4.18 -12.32
N ALA A 206 -12.40 -3.63 -11.16
CA ALA A 206 -13.15 -2.57 -10.50
C ALA A 206 -12.24 -1.36 -10.23
N PRO A 207 -12.79 -0.14 -10.30
CA PRO A 207 -12.03 1.06 -9.95
C PRO A 207 -11.79 1.13 -8.45
N LYS A 208 -10.72 1.81 -8.04
CA LYS A 208 -10.37 2.00 -6.63
C LYS A 208 -10.29 3.48 -6.27
N GLY A 209 -10.89 3.85 -5.15
CA GLY A 209 -10.58 5.09 -4.47
C GLY A 209 -9.35 4.87 -3.59
N GLU A 210 -8.36 5.75 -3.70
CA GLU A 210 -7.13 5.64 -2.93
C GLU A 210 -6.72 7.02 -2.42
N THR A 211 -6.31 7.07 -1.16
CA THR A 211 -5.66 8.21 -0.55
C THR A 211 -4.19 7.86 -0.36
N TYR A 212 -3.30 8.59 -1.02
CA TYR A 212 -1.87 8.33 -1.01
C TYR A 212 -1.09 9.58 -0.60
N LYS A 213 0.14 9.35 -0.13
CA LYS A 213 1.04 10.39 0.36
C LYS A 213 2.22 10.52 -0.58
N VAL A 214 2.50 11.75 -1.02
CA VAL A 214 3.67 12.05 -1.86
C VAL A 214 4.54 13.06 -1.14
N ARG A 215 5.86 12.87 -1.17
CA ARG A 215 6.79 13.85 -0.61
C ARG A 215 6.98 15.00 -1.57
N TYR A 216 6.98 16.22 -1.04
CA TYR A 216 7.45 17.38 -1.79
C TYR A 216 8.95 17.22 -2.12
N ARG A 217 9.36 17.83 -3.22
CA ARG A 217 10.77 17.99 -3.57
C ARG A 217 11.38 19.07 -2.69
N GLU A 218 12.53 18.76 -2.09
CA GLU A 218 13.25 19.65 -1.18
C GLU A 218 14.52 20.28 -1.82
N ASP A 219 14.78 19.95 -3.09
CA ASP A 219 15.94 20.47 -3.83
C ASP A 219 15.77 21.97 -4.11
N ARG A 220 16.81 22.75 -3.80
CA ARG A 220 16.86 24.22 -3.93
C ARG A 220 17.91 24.66 -4.94
N THR A 221 18.48 23.72 -5.68
CA THR A 221 19.52 24.00 -6.67
C THR A 221 19.01 25.01 -7.69
N GLY A 222 19.81 26.05 -7.95
CA GLY A 222 19.47 27.11 -8.91
C GLY A 222 18.78 28.33 -8.31
N LEU A 223 18.23 28.24 -7.08
CA LEU A 223 17.57 29.38 -6.44
C LEU A 223 18.54 30.43 -5.91
N SER A 224 18.15 31.70 -6.02
CA SER A 224 18.81 32.79 -5.30
C SER A 224 18.72 32.59 -3.78
N LYS A 225 19.66 33.16 -3.01
CA LYS A 225 19.68 33.01 -1.54
C LYS A 225 18.37 33.45 -0.86
N PRO A 226 17.76 34.60 -1.21
CA PRO A 226 16.45 34.98 -0.66
C PRO A 226 15.35 33.96 -0.96
N LEU A 227 15.26 33.51 -2.21
CA LEU A 227 14.26 32.52 -2.62
C LEU A 227 14.48 31.15 -2.01
N ALA A 228 15.73 30.75 -1.77
CA ALA A 228 16.05 29.50 -1.09
C ALA A 228 15.60 29.51 0.39
N GLU A 229 15.62 30.66 1.06
CA GLU A 229 15.06 30.81 2.41
C GLU A 229 13.53 30.83 2.39
N GLN A 230 12.92 31.50 1.40
CA GLN A 230 11.47 31.43 1.19
C GLN A 230 11.02 30.00 0.93
N PHE A 231 11.72 29.25 0.07
CA PHE A 231 11.44 27.85 -0.22
C PHE A 231 11.44 26.99 1.04
N LYS A 232 12.43 27.17 1.93
CA LYS A 232 12.45 26.49 3.24
C LYS A 232 11.25 26.85 4.11
N ALA A 233 10.80 28.10 4.09
CA ALA A 233 9.63 28.53 4.85
C ALA A 233 8.36 27.84 4.32
N VAL A 234 8.20 27.79 2.99
CA VAL A 234 7.07 27.11 2.33
C VAL A 234 7.11 25.61 2.61
N LEU A 235 8.29 24.97 2.53
CA LEU A 235 8.50 23.57 2.89
C LEU A 235 8.01 23.27 4.33
N ARG A 236 8.39 24.09 5.30
CA ARG A 236 7.90 23.96 6.69
C ARG A 236 6.40 24.15 6.81
N GLN A 237 5.84 25.06 6.02
CA GLN A 237 4.39 25.33 6.00
C GLN A 237 3.59 24.11 5.54
N THR A 238 4.14 23.25 4.67
CA THR A 238 3.45 22.01 4.22
C THR A 238 3.02 21.10 5.36
N LYS A 239 3.68 21.17 6.52
CA LYS A 239 3.36 20.37 7.71
C LYS A 239 2.08 20.81 8.43
N ILE A 240 1.63 22.03 8.18
CA ILE A 240 0.55 22.70 8.91
C ILE A 240 -0.55 23.16 7.94
N ASP A 241 -0.18 23.62 6.74
CA ASP A 241 -1.03 24.27 5.76
C ASP A 241 -0.56 23.95 4.33
N SER A 242 -1.03 22.82 3.79
CA SER A 242 -0.76 22.41 2.40
C SER A 242 -1.27 23.45 1.38
N PRO A 243 -2.52 23.97 1.48
CA PRO A 243 -3.01 25.00 0.56
C PRO A 243 -2.16 26.26 0.53
N GLY A 244 -1.73 26.77 1.69
CA GLY A 244 -0.85 27.92 1.77
C GLY A 244 0.54 27.63 1.21
N ALA A 245 1.06 26.41 1.39
CA ALA A 245 2.31 25.99 0.76
C ALA A 245 2.22 26.02 -0.78
N CYS A 246 1.09 25.60 -1.34
CA CYS A 246 0.83 25.66 -2.78
C CYS A 246 0.86 27.09 -3.33
N ALA A 247 0.31 28.06 -2.60
CA ALA A 247 0.44 29.47 -2.95
C ALA A 247 1.90 29.97 -2.84
N GLY A 248 2.64 29.48 -1.84
CA GLY A 248 4.07 29.75 -1.67
C GLY A 248 4.92 29.30 -2.87
N TRP A 249 4.68 28.09 -3.39
CA TRP A 249 5.37 27.59 -4.59
C TRP A 249 5.13 28.48 -5.81
N ALA A 250 3.87 28.84 -6.06
CA ALA A 250 3.52 29.74 -7.16
C ALA A 250 4.14 31.15 -6.99
N SER A 251 4.37 31.60 -5.76
CA SER A 251 5.06 32.87 -5.53
C SER A 251 6.54 32.80 -5.92
N ILE A 252 7.24 31.74 -5.54
CA ILE A 252 8.66 31.58 -5.87
C ILE A 252 8.83 31.42 -7.39
N ASP A 253 7.96 30.65 -8.05
CA ASP A 253 8.02 30.48 -9.51
C ASP A 253 7.79 31.80 -10.27
N ARG A 254 6.93 32.70 -9.77
CA ARG A 254 6.76 34.03 -10.38
C ARG A 254 8.03 34.89 -10.32
N GLU A 255 8.81 34.77 -9.25
CA GLU A 255 10.05 35.52 -9.07
C GLU A 255 11.23 34.89 -9.83
N GLN A 256 11.30 33.56 -9.83
CA GLN A 256 12.31 32.82 -10.56
C GLN A 256 11.69 31.57 -11.21
N PRO A 257 11.18 31.69 -12.45
CA PRO A 257 10.46 30.61 -13.11
C PRO A 257 11.30 29.38 -13.42
N GLY A 258 10.62 28.25 -13.62
CA GLY A 258 11.19 27.11 -14.31
C GLY A 258 12.06 26.19 -13.44
N GLN A 259 12.04 26.39 -12.12
CA GLN A 259 12.85 25.58 -11.20
C GLN A 259 12.22 24.20 -11.03
N HIS A 260 13.01 23.15 -11.29
CA HIS A 260 12.55 21.75 -11.29
C HIS A 260 11.71 21.38 -10.05
N ALA A 261 12.23 21.63 -8.84
CA ALA A 261 11.54 21.26 -7.59
C ALA A 261 10.24 22.03 -7.39
N ILE A 262 10.20 23.30 -7.81
CA ILE A 262 9.02 24.16 -7.67
C ILE A 262 7.93 23.72 -8.64
N LEU A 263 8.28 23.51 -9.91
CA LEU A 263 7.35 22.98 -10.91
C LEU A 263 6.77 21.63 -10.49
N PHE A 264 7.60 20.73 -9.96
CA PHE A 264 7.14 19.45 -9.44
C PHE A 264 6.17 19.61 -8.26
N ASN A 265 6.49 20.48 -7.29
CA ASN A 265 5.64 20.74 -6.13
C ASN A 265 4.32 21.42 -6.50
N MET A 266 4.33 22.33 -7.48
CA MET A 266 3.11 22.91 -8.05
C MET A 266 2.28 21.85 -8.76
N GLY A 267 2.91 20.89 -9.45
CA GLY A 267 2.21 19.74 -10.05
C GLY A 267 1.47 18.92 -9.00
N LEU A 268 2.08 18.68 -7.83
CA LEU A 268 1.42 18.00 -6.72
C LEU A 268 0.20 18.76 -6.20
N CYS A 269 0.30 20.08 -6.10
CA CYS A 269 -0.81 20.96 -5.73
C CYS A 269 -1.94 20.97 -6.78
N ALA A 270 -1.61 20.80 -8.06
CA ALA A 270 -2.62 20.62 -9.10
C ALA A 270 -3.30 19.25 -9.00
N GLU A 271 -2.54 18.17 -8.76
CA GLU A 271 -3.12 16.82 -8.50
C GLU A 271 -4.07 16.83 -7.29
N GLU A 272 -3.69 17.44 -6.17
CA GLU A 272 -4.53 17.53 -4.95
C GLU A 272 -5.88 18.20 -5.23
N ARG A 273 -5.89 19.25 -6.06
CA ARG A 273 -7.11 19.98 -6.45
C ARG A 273 -7.93 19.28 -7.54
N GLY A 274 -7.46 18.14 -8.06
CA GLY A 274 -8.09 17.42 -9.15
C GLY A 274 -7.84 18.00 -10.54
N ASP A 275 -6.94 18.98 -10.67
CA ASP A 275 -6.48 19.52 -11.96
C ASP A 275 -5.35 18.66 -12.52
N TYR A 276 -5.69 17.44 -12.93
CA TYR A 276 -4.72 16.49 -13.46
C TYR A 276 -4.08 16.93 -14.80
N PRO A 277 -4.80 17.56 -15.75
CA PRO A 277 -4.16 18.10 -16.95
C PRO A 277 -3.11 19.17 -16.61
N GLY A 278 -3.45 20.14 -15.74
CA GLY A 278 -2.50 21.15 -15.28
C GLY A 278 -1.31 20.54 -14.53
N ALA A 279 -1.53 19.50 -13.73
CA ALA A 279 -0.46 18.76 -13.06
C ALA A 279 0.54 18.14 -14.05
N ILE A 280 0.04 17.49 -15.11
CA ILE A 280 0.88 16.88 -16.15
C ILE A 280 1.75 17.93 -16.83
N ASP A 281 1.20 19.10 -17.14
CA ASP A 281 1.96 20.18 -17.80
C ASP A 281 3.05 20.73 -16.89
N LEU A 282 2.80 20.83 -15.59
CA LEU A 282 3.82 21.20 -14.59
C LEU A 282 4.91 20.14 -14.46
N TYR A 283 4.55 18.85 -14.45
CA TYR A 283 5.53 17.77 -14.42
C TYR A 283 6.39 17.71 -15.68
N ARG A 284 5.81 17.92 -16.86
CA ARG A 284 6.57 18.00 -18.13
C ARG A 284 7.60 19.13 -18.09
N GLN A 285 7.21 20.30 -17.61
CA GLN A 285 8.12 21.43 -17.44
C GLN A 285 9.23 21.09 -16.43
N ALA A 286 8.89 20.44 -15.31
CA ALA A 286 9.88 19.98 -14.33
C ALA A 286 10.89 18.99 -14.92
N GLY A 287 10.41 18.05 -15.75
CA GLY A 287 11.24 17.05 -16.43
C GLY A 287 12.13 17.61 -17.53
N ALA A 288 11.73 18.73 -18.15
CA ALA A 288 12.55 19.48 -19.09
C ALA A 288 13.68 20.26 -18.38
N ALA A 289 13.42 20.74 -17.16
CA ALA A 289 14.43 21.41 -16.33
C ALA A 289 15.47 20.42 -15.77
N LYS A 290 15.04 19.21 -15.39
CA LYS A 290 15.92 18.12 -14.91
C LYS A 290 15.23 16.78 -15.07
N HIS A 291 15.92 15.83 -15.69
CA HIS A 291 15.40 14.47 -15.83
C HIS A 291 15.39 13.73 -14.47
N GLY A 292 14.28 13.03 -14.22
CA GLY A 292 14.09 12.17 -13.06
C GLY A 292 12.95 11.18 -13.30
N ASP A 293 13.09 9.95 -12.80
CA ASP A 293 12.07 8.91 -12.97
C ASP A 293 10.78 9.20 -12.17
N ASP A 294 10.89 10.01 -11.13
CA ASP A 294 9.75 10.53 -10.37
C ASP A 294 8.79 11.37 -11.21
N VAL A 295 9.31 12.15 -12.17
CA VAL A 295 8.48 12.93 -13.09
C VAL A 295 7.64 12.00 -13.95
N LYS A 296 8.23 10.91 -14.47
CA LYS A 296 7.50 9.90 -15.24
C LYS A 296 6.42 9.23 -14.39
N VAL A 297 6.75 8.86 -13.15
CA VAL A 297 5.79 8.27 -12.20
C VAL A 297 4.64 9.23 -11.91
N ALA A 298 4.92 10.52 -11.68
CA ALA A 298 3.90 11.54 -11.42
C ALA A 298 2.98 11.75 -12.63
N ILE A 299 3.54 11.85 -13.84
CA ILE A 299 2.75 11.94 -15.08
C ILE A 299 1.85 10.71 -15.27
N GLY A 300 2.40 9.50 -15.10
CA GLY A 300 1.62 8.26 -15.24
C GLY A 300 0.49 8.15 -14.22
N ARG A 301 0.73 8.63 -12.99
CA ARG A 301 -0.29 8.72 -11.94
C ARG A 301 -1.39 9.71 -12.33
N ALA A 302 -1.05 10.93 -12.72
CA ALA A 302 -2.02 11.93 -13.15
C ALA A 302 -2.85 11.47 -14.37
N GLN A 303 -2.22 10.80 -15.34
CA GLN A 303 -2.93 10.16 -16.46
C GLN A 303 -3.94 9.10 -15.99
N SER A 304 -3.54 8.28 -15.01
CA SER A 304 -4.44 7.28 -14.43
C SER A 304 -5.62 7.93 -13.70
N LEU A 305 -5.39 9.06 -13.01
CA LEU A 305 -6.45 9.82 -12.35
C LEU A 305 -7.44 10.46 -13.34
N ILE A 306 -6.97 10.93 -14.50
CA ILE A 306 -7.83 11.40 -15.59
C ILE A 306 -8.75 10.26 -16.05
N ALA A 307 -8.18 9.09 -16.37
CA ALA A 307 -8.96 7.94 -16.80
C ALA A 307 -9.98 7.49 -15.74
N GLY A 308 -9.61 7.55 -14.46
CA GLY A 308 -10.51 7.25 -13.35
C GLY A 308 -11.65 8.28 -13.21
N ALA A 309 -11.37 9.56 -13.42
CA ALA A 309 -12.40 10.61 -13.41
C ALA A 309 -13.37 10.48 -14.60
N GLU A 310 -12.88 10.11 -15.78
CA GLU A 310 -13.71 9.80 -16.95
C GLU A 310 -14.63 8.61 -16.70
N ASP A 311 -14.08 7.53 -16.13
CA ASP A 311 -14.84 6.33 -15.78
C ASP A 311 -15.93 6.65 -14.76
N GLU A 312 -15.62 7.45 -13.74
CA GLU A 312 -16.59 7.94 -12.77
C GLU A 312 -17.70 8.78 -13.40
N ALA A 313 -17.37 9.70 -14.30
CA ALA A 313 -18.37 10.47 -15.04
C ALA A 313 -19.29 9.55 -15.86
N ARG A 314 -18.74 8.47 -16.44
CA ARG A 314 -19.52 7.46 -17.15
C ARG A 314 -20.40 6.66 -16.19
N PHE A 315 -19.91 6.31 -15.00
CA PHE A 315 -20.68 5.56 -14.00
C PHE A 315 -21.86 6.34 -13.45
N ARG A 316 -21.73 7.65 -13.25
CA ARG A 316 -22.82 8.52 -12.77
C ARG A 316 -23.95 8.72 -13.76
N ARG A 317 -23.72 8.47 -15.06
CA ARG A 317 -24.73 8.59 -16.12
C ARG A 317 -25.54 7.31 -16.33
N ARG A 318 -25.22 6.24 -15.60
CA ARG A 318 -25.92 4.95 -15.64
C ARG A 318 -27.13 5.00 -14.73
#